data_AF-A0A926K8G8-F1
#
_entry.id   AF-A0A926K8G8-F1
#
_cell.length_a   1.000
_cell.length_b   1.000
_cell.length_c   1.000
_cell.angle_alpha   90.00
_cell.angle_beta   90.00
_cell.angle_gamma   90.00
#
_symmetry.space_group_name_H-M   'P 1'
#
loop_
_entity.id
_entity.type
_entity.pdbx_description
1 polymer ?
#
loop_
_entity_poly.entity_id
_entity_poly.type
_entity_poly.pdbx_seq_one_letter_code
_entity_poly.pdbx_strand_id
1 'polypeptide(L)'
;MNDATPNFQDDATNTRNPALIPWIVVGLASVLAILVSILVMNLSRGGADVSADPIQTTEPAVTSPKPTTSPTTKPTAEPTPSSDRAPSVDVGTTSSMRIDQWNAVTDVSGRFGALNYVFDGETMQITSALTDSFPASCGAAMKTGWGIERVAGTSYKVVKPAGQCADSPELYDQVWGLMQAMADAIKPA
;
A
#
# COMPACT_ATOMS: atom_id res chain seq x y z
N MET A 1 -30.44 -21.12 60.51
CA MET A 1 -30.86 -20.86 59.13
C MET A 1 -31.39 -19.44 59.06
N ASN A 2 -30.69 -18.56 58.34
CA ASN A 2 -31.25 -17.44 57.59
C ASN A 2 -30.13 -16.92 56.69
N ASP A 3 -30.44 -16.96 55.40
CA ASP A 3 -29.65 -16.60 54.23
C ASP A 3 -29.43 -15.08 54.21
N ALA A 4 -28.22 -14.63 53.87
CA ALA A 4 -27.90 -13.23 53.63
C ALA A 4 -27.03 -13.15 52.38
N THR A 5 -27.69 -13.01 51.23
CA THR A 5 -27.09 -12.64 49.95
C THR A 5 -26.72 -11.15 49.96
N PRO A 6 -25.52 -10.75 49.49
CA PRO A 6 -25.23 -9.37 49.19
C PRO A 6 -25.82 -8.97 47.82
N ASN A 7 -26.64 -7.92 47.83
CA ASN A 7 -27.13 -7.22 46.64
C ASN A 7 -25.95 -6.50 45.95
N PHE A 8 -25.63 -6.91 44.72
CA PHE A 8 -24.86 -6.09 43.79
C PHE A 8 -25.81 -5.06 43.19
N GLN A 9 -25.71 -3.81 43.65
CA GLN A 9 -26.29 -2.66 42.96
C GLN A 9 -25.21 -2.06 42.06
N ASP A 10 -25.31 -2.38 40.77
CA ASP A 10 -24.61 -1.71 39.69
C ASP A 10 -25.19 -0.30 39.50
N ASP A 11 -24.68 0.68 40.25
CA ASP A 11 -24.88 2.10 39.94
C ASP A 11 -23.89 2.53 38.84
N ALA A 12 -24.21 2.22 37.59
CA ALA A 12 -23.56 2.82 36.43
C ALA A 12 -24.11 4.24 36.19
N THR A 13 -23.71 5.20 37.02
CA THR A 13 -23.97 6.62 36.74
C THR A 13 -23.10 7.08 35.57
N ASN A 14 -23.73 7.02 34.38
CA ASN A 14 -23.28 7.58 33.11
C ASN A 14 -23.09 9.10 33.22
N THR A 15 -21.89 9.51 33.63
CA THR A 15 -21.48 10.92 33.63
C THR A 15 -21.08 11.31 32.21
N ARG A 16 -22.06 11.71 31.38
CA ARG A 16 -21.80 12.26 30.04
C ARG A 16 -21.20 13.66 30.18
N ASN A 17 -19.92 13.79 29.86
CA ASN A 17 -19.22 15.07 29.83
C ASN A 17 -19.73 15.91 28.63
N PRO A 18 -20.35 17.09 28.84
CA PRO A 18 -20.96 17.88 27.75
C PRO A 18 -19.95 18.54 26.80
N ALA A 19 -18.65 18.43 27.08
CA ALA A 19 -17.57 19.01 26.26
C ALA A 19 -17.19 18.20 25.00
N LEU A 20 -17.74 16.99 24.81
CA LEU A 20 -17.40 16.10 23.68
C LEU A 20 -18.37 16.19 22.49
N ILE A 21 -19.54 16.82 22.66
CA ILE A 21 -20.57 16.98 21.62
C ILE A 21 -20.06 17.75 20.38
N PRO A 22 -19.29 18.86 20.48
CA PRO A 22 -18.92 19.62 19.28
C PRO A 22 -17.96 18.87 18.33
N TRP A 23 -17.08 18.02 18.86
CA TRP A 23 -16.11 17.26 18.04
C TRP A 23 -16.77 16.16 17.20
N ILE A 24 -17.84 15.54 17.72
CA ILE A 24 -18.59 14.50 16.99
C ILE A 24 -19.34 15.09 15.80
N VAL A 25 -19.89 16.30 15.95
CA VAL A 25 -20.60 17.00 14.86
C VAL A 25 -19.64 17.36 13.71
N VAL A 26 -18.42 17.80 14.03
CA VAL A 26 -17.38 18.09 13.03
C VAL A 26 -16.94 16.82 12.29
N GLY A 27 -16.77 15.71 13.01
CA GLY A 27 -16.46 14.41 12.41
C GLY A 27 -17.54 13.95 11.42
N LEU A 28 -18.82 14.06 11.80
CA LEU A 28 -19.94 13.66 10.94
C LEU A 28 -20.06 14.52 9.68
N ALA A 29 -19.87 15.84 9.80
CA ALA A 29 -19.92 16.76 8.65
C ALA A 29 -18.81 16.46 7.63
N SER A 30 -17.61 16.08 8.09
CA SER A 30 -16.50 15.74 7.22
C SER A 30 -16.75 14.46 6.42
N VAL A 31 -17.38 13.45 7.01
CA VAL A 31 -17.73 12.20 6.32
C VAL A 31 -18.76 12.46 5.22
N LEU A 32 -19.77 13.30 5.48
CA LEU A 32 -20.78 13.67 4.49
C LEU A 32 -20.18 14.39 3.27
N ALA A 33 -19.21 15.28 3.49
CA ALA A 33 -18.53 15.98 2.39
C ALA A 33 -17.77 15.02 1.47
N ILE A 34 -17.08 14.03 2.03
CA ILE A 34 -16.33 13.03 1.25
C ILE A 34 -17.27 12.21 0.35
N LEU A 35 -18.43 11.79 0.88
CA LEU A 35 -19.42 11.02 0.11
C LEU A 35 -19.97 11.80 -1.09
N VAL A 36 -20.23 13.10 -0.91
CA VAL A 36 -20.70 13.97 -2.00
C VAL A 36 -19.63 14.11 -3.10
N SER A 37 -18.36 14.28 -2.73
CA SER A 37 -17.27 14.37 -3.71
C SER A 37 -17.11 13.10 -4.56
N ILE A 38 -17.24 11.92 -3.94
CA ILE A 38 -17.18 10.62 -4.67
C ILE A 38 -18.35 10.51 -5.66
N LEU A 39 -19.55 10.93 -5.25
CA LEU A 39 -20.73 10.88 -6.11
C LEU A 39 -20.57 11.76 -7.36
N VAL A 40 -20.04 12.97 -7.18
CA VAL A 40 -19.77 13.91 -8.29
C VAL A 40 -18.74 13.34 -9.26
N MET A 41 -17.66 12.74 -8.75
CA MET A 41 -16.64 12.13 -9.60
C MET A 41 -17.20 10.97 -10.43
N ASN A 42 -18.07 10.14 -9.85
CA ASN A 42 -18.70 9.03 -10.57
C ASN A 42 -19.74 9.49 -11.60
N LEU A 43 -20.52 10.54 -11.32
CA LEU A 43 -21.45 11.12 -12.30
C LEU A 43 -20.72 11.80 -13.48
N SER A 44 -19.56 12.40 -13.26
CA SER A 44 -18.78 13.03 -14.33
C SER A 44 -18.15 12.06 -15.34
N ARG A 45 -18.12 10.76 -15.03
CA ARG A 45 -17.54 9.72 -15.90
C ARG A 45 -18.58 8.93 -16.71
N GLY A 46 -19.87 9.18 -16.50
CA GLY A 46 -20.97 8.44 -17.12
C GLY A 46 -21.88 9.32 -17.98
N GLY A 47 -21.38 9.78 -19.12
CA GLY A 47 -22.19 10.37 -20.19
C GLY A 47 -21.80 9.73 -21.51
N ALA A 48 -22.61 8.79 -21.99
CA ALA A 48 -22.52 8.22 -23.33
C ALA A 48 -23.43 9.00 -24.28
N ASP A 49 -23.01 9.20 -25.55
CA ASP A 49 -23.84 9.08 -26.76
C ASP A 49 -22.92 9.15 -28.03
N VAL A 50 -22.70 8.06 -28.78
CA VAL A 50 -23.30 7.58 -30.06
C VAL A 50 -22.83 8.27 -31.38
N SER A 51 -22.33 7.42 -32.32
CA SER A 51 -22.49 7.43 -33.80
C SER A 51 -21.71 8.39 -34.72
N ALA A 52 -20.87 7.83 -35.60
CA ALA A 52 -21.15 7.64 -37.05
C ALA A 52 -19.97 6.95 -37.78
N ASP A 53 -20.31 6.08 -38.75
CA ASP A 53 -19.48 5.11 -39.50
C ASP A 53 -19.06 5.67 -40.91
N PRO A 54 -18.65 4.88 -41.93
CA PRO A 54 -17.29 4.62 -42.48
C PRO A 54 -16.94 5.36 -43.80
N ILE A 55 -15.67 5.32 -44.24
CA ILE A 55 -15.32 5.54 -45.68
C ILE A 55 -14.21 4.57 -46.15
N GLN A 56 -14.52 3.83 -47.22
CA GLN A 56 -13.67 2.92 -48.02
C GLN A 56 -12.65 3.64 -48.91
N THR A 57 -11.76 2.85 -49.57
CA THR A 57 -11.01 3.05 -50.87
C THR A 57 -9.49 2.87 -50.66
N THR A 58 -8.67 2.01 -51.29
CA THR A 58 -8.73 1.06 -52.44
C THR A 58 -7.56 0.06 -52.31
N GLU A 59 -7.73 -1.21 -52.74
CA GLU A 59 -6.67 -2.16 -53.17
C GLU A 59 -6.17 -1.79 -54.60
N PRO A 60 -5.05 -2.32 -55.17
CA PRO A 60 -4.61 -3.74 -55.22
C PRO A 60 -3.07 -3.91 -55.00
N ALA A 61 -2.37 -5.05 -55.06
CA ALA A 61 -2.54 -6.32 -55.76
C ALA A 61 -1.75 -7.46 -55.08
N VAL A 62 -2.20 -8.68 -55.37
CA VAL A 62 -1.75 -10.00 -54.89
C VAL A 62 -0.38 -10.40 -55.44
N THR A 63 0.51 -10.92 -54.58
CA THR A 63 1.39 -12.05 -54.94
C THR A 63 1.74 -12.89 -53.71
N SER A 64 1.31 -14.15 -53.73
CA SER A 64 1.75 -15.26 -52.85
C SER A 64 2.13 -16.41 -53.80
N PRO A 65 2.97 -17.41 -53.47
CA PRO A 65 3.43 -17.78 -52.12
C PRO A 65 4.94 -18.16 -52.00
N LYS A 66 5.44 -18.16 -50.77
CA LYS A 66 6.41 -19.18 -50.32
C LYS A 66 6.12 -19.52 -48.86
N PRO A 67 5.84 -20.78 -48.49
CA PRO A 67 5.63 -21.16 -47.11
C PRO A 67 6.99 -21.19 -46.41
N THR A 68 7.25 -20.16 -45.60
CA THR A 68 8.27 -20.25 -44.55
C THR A 68 7.55 -20.67 -43.28
N THR A 69 7.87 -21.87 -42.83
CA THR A 69 7.46 -22.45 -41.56
C THR A 69 7.94 -21.54 -40.43
N SER A 70 7.07 -20.63 -39.97
CA SER A 70 7.27 -19.97 -38.67
C SER A 70 7.13 -21.02 -37.58
N PRO A 71 8.07 -21.13 -36.63
CA PRO A 71 7.84 -21.94 -35.45
C PRO A 71 6.69 -21.29 -34.67
N THR A 72 5.58 -22.03 -34.54
CA THR A 72 4.53 -21.78 -33.56
C THR A 72 5.19 -21.57 -32.20
N THR A 73 5.30 -20.32 -31.78
CA THR A 73 5.61 -19.99 -30.40
C THR A 73 4.36 -20.38 -29.62
N LYS A 74 4.42 -21.58 -29.05
CA LYS A 74 3.52 -22.05 -28.01
C LYS A 74 3.31 -20.89 -27.02
N PRO A 75 2.09 -20.61 -26.53
CA PRO A 75 1.90 -19.67 -25.44
C PRO A 75 2.81 -20.12 -24.30
N THR A 76 3.93 -19.41 -24.12
CA THR A 76 4.75 -19.55 -22.92
C THR A 76 3.81 -19.13 -21.81
N ALA A 77 3.36 -20.11 -21.02
CA ALA A 77 2.75 -19.82 -19.74
C ALA A 77 3.67 -18.82 -19.04
N GLU A 78 3.14 -17.64 -18.76
CA GLU A 78 3.82 -16.61 -18.01
C GLU A 78 4.41 -17.30 -16.77
N PRO A 79 5.74 -17.35 -16.62
CA PRO A 79 6.32 -18.03 -15.48
C PRO A 79 5.83 -17.29 -14.25
N THR A 80 5.09 -17.95 -13.37
CA THR A 80 4.72 -17.42 -12.06
C THR A 80 6.01 -16.92 -11.42
N PRO A 81 6.23 -15.59 -11.28
CA PRO A 81 7.53 -15.10 -10.89
C PRO A 81 7.79 -15.57 -9.46
N SER A 82 8.88 -16.32 -9.28
CA SER A 82 9.49 -16.50 -7.96
C SER A 82 9.92 -15.11 -7.48
N SER A 83 9.09 -14.52 -6.64
CA SER A 83 9.15 -13.11 -6.26
C SER A 83 10.20 -12.88 -5.16
N ASP A 84 11.46 -13.07 -5.52
CA ASP A 84 12.61 -12.67 -4.68
C ASP A 84 13.05 -11.24 -4.97
N ARG A 85 12.61 -10.67 -6.11
CA ARG A 85 12.90 -9.30 -6.48
C ARG A 85 11.73 -8.39 -6.12
N ALA A 86 12.03 -7.28 -5.45
CA ALA A 86 11.02 -6.27 -5.15
C ALA A 86 10.39 -5.72 -6.46
N PRO A 87 9.09 -5.46 -6.46
CA PRO A 87 8.41 -4.84 -7.59
C PRO A 87 8.91 -3.41 -7.80
N SER A 88 8.99 -3.00 -9.06
CA SER A 88 9.34 -1.62 -9.41
C SER A 88 8.10 -0.75 -9.23
N VAL A 89 8.18 0.21 -8.31
CA VAL A 89 7.07 1.11 -7.96
C VAL A 89 7.49 2.56 -8.11
N ASP A 90 6.54 3.44 -8.39
CA ASP A 90 6.80 4.87 -8.42
C ASP A 90 7.01 5.39 -6.99
N VAL A 91 8.20 5.91 -6.70
CA VAL A 91 8.58 6.47 -5.40
C VAL A 91 8.01 7.87 -5.16
N GLY A 92 7.55 8.58 -6.20
CA GLY A 92 7.05 9.95 -6.07
C GLY A 92 8.10 10.92 -5.48
N THR A 93 7.63 11.95 -4.76
CA THR A 93 8.50 12.91 -4.09
C THR A 93 9.24 12.25 -2.93
N THR A 94 10.56 12.43 -2.85
CA THR A 94 11.38 11.92 -1.76
C THR A 94 11.87 13.04 -0.84
N SER A 95 12.22 12.69 0.40
CA SER A 95 12.83 13.58 1.37
C SER A 95 14.01 12.90 2.04
N SER A 96 15.08 13.66 2.24
CA SER A 96 16.30 13.12 2.84
C SER A 96 16.12 12.92 4.35
N MET A 97 16.38 11.70 4.83
CA MET A 97 16.32 11.32 6.24
C MET A 97 17.69 10.83 6.69
N ARG A 98 18.18 11.37 7.81
CA ARG A 98 19.42 10.90 8.43
C ARG A 98 19.14 9.68 9.30
N ILE A 99 20.05 8.72 9.23
CA ILE A 99 20.05 7.49 10.01
C ILE A 99 21.28 7.53 10.91
N ASP A 100 21.16 8.21 12.06
CA ASP A 100 22.30 8.52 12.93
C ASP A 100 23.05 7.26 13.40
N GLN A 101 22.32 6.19 13.70
CA GLN A 101 22.89 4.92 14.18
C GLN A 101 23.77 4.20 13.16
N TRP A 102 23.56 4.49 11.88
CA TRP A 102 24.35 3.93 10.78
C TRP A 102 25.34 4.95 10.19
N ASN A 103 25.36 6.18 10.70
CA ASN A 103 26.05 7.32 10.09
C ASN A 103 25.76 7.39 8.57
N ALA A 104 24.47 7.33 8.24
CA ALA A 104 24.00 7.24 6.87
C ALA A 104 22.85 8.23 6.61
N VAL A 105 22.53 8.44 5.34
CA VAL A 105 21.40 9.22 4.86
C VAL A 105 20.66 8.37 3.82
N THR A 106 19.33 8.43 3.85
CA THR A 106 18.46 7.78 2.86
C THR A 106 17.44 8.76 2.33
N ASP A 107 16.87 8.45 1.17
CA ASP A 107 15.75 9.19 0.61
C ASP A 107 14.46 8.42 0.85
N VAL A 108 13.56 9.02 1.63
CA VAL A 108 12.27 8.43 2.01
C VAL A 108 11.19 8.95 1.09
N SER A 109 10.42 8.04 0.50
CA SER A 109 9.25 8.40 -0.31
C SER A 109 8.15 9.03 0.55
N GLY A 110 7.58 10.14 0.09
CA GLY A 110 6.38 10.75 0.67
C GLY A 110 5.14 9.86 0.56
N ARG A 111 5.17 8.78 -0.24
CA ARG A 111 4.07 7.81 -0.34
C ARG A 111 3.92 6.95 0.92
N PHE A 112 4.94 6.85 1.77
CA PHE A 112 4.79 6.25 3.10
C PHE A 112 3.84 7.05 4.00
N GLY A 113 3.65 8.35 3.73
CA GLY A 113 2.87 9.24 4.59
C GLY A 113 3.59 9.51 5.91
N ALA A 114 2.86 9.42 7.03
CA ALA A 114 3.47 9.55 8.35
C ALA A 114 4.32 8.30 8.65
N LEU A 115 5.64 8.44 8.61
CA LEU A 115 6.60 7.36 8.88
C LEU A 115 7.17 7.49 10.29
N ASN A 116 7.21 6.37 11.01
CA ASN A 116 7.90 6.18 12.27
C ASN A 116 8.90 5.05 12.10
N TYR A 117 10.03 5.13 12.79
CA TYR A 117 11.01 4.06 12.82
C TYR A 117 11.51 3.80 14.24
N VAL A 118 11.84 2.55 14.50
CA VAL A 118 12.45 2.09 15.76
C VAL A 118 13.59 1.15 15.39
N PHE A 119 14.68 1.20 16.14
CA PHE A 119 15.78 0.28 15.95
C PHE A 119 15.72 -0.88 16.94
N ASP A 120 15.94 -2.07 16.40
CA ASP A 120 16.16 -3.30 17.15
C ASP A 120 17.48 -3.91 16.65
N GLY A 121 18.57 -3.59 17.35
CA GLY A 121 19.93 -3.95 16.95
C GLY A 121 20.32 -3.35 15.59
N GLU A 122 20.59 -4.21 14.60
CA GLU A 122 20.95 -3.81 13.23
C GLU A 122 19.75 -3.63 12.31
N THR A 123 18.52 -3.80 12.81
CA THR A 123 17.29 -3.65 12.03
C THR A 123 16.56 -2.36 12.39
N MET A 124 16.29 -1.52 11.39
CA MET A 124 15.38 -0.39 11.48
C MET A 124 13.98 -0.87 11.10
N GLN A 125 13.12 -1.07 12.09
CA GLN A 125 11.70 -1.35 11.90
C GLN A 125 10.98 -0.07 11.50
N ILE A 126 10.15 -0.15 10.47
CA ILE A 126 9.44 0.99 9.88
C ILE A 126 7.94 0.73 10.00
N THR A 127 7.23 1.71 10.54
CA THR A 127 5.77 1.75 10.55
C THR A 127 5.34 3.04 9.90
N SER A 128 4.32 2.97 9.04
CA SER A 128 3.85 4.14 8.31
C SER A 128 2.34 4.12 8.12
N ALA A 129 1.76 5.26 7.77
CA ALA A 129 0.34 5.32 7.38
C ALA A 129 0.01 4.33 6.26
N LEU A 130 0.95 4.07 5.35
CA LEU A 130 0.79 3.08 4.29
C LEU A 130 0.74 1.64 4.84
N THR A 131 1.64 1.26 5.75
CA THR A 131 1.59 -0.08 6.38
C THR A 131 0.38 -0.23 7.30
N ASP A 132 -0.11 0.85 7.91
CA ASP A 132 -1.32 0.81 8.74
C ASP A 132 -2.60 0.61 7.92
N SER A 133 -2.55 0.92 6.61
CA SER A 133 -3.65 0.74 5.68
C SER A 133 -3.93 -0.72 5.29
N PHE A 134 -3.05 -1.66 5.65
CA PHE A 134 -3.31 -3.08 5.41
C PHE A 134 -4.61 -3.52 6.10
N PRO A 135 -5.49 -4.26 5.38
CA PRO A 135 -6.67 -4.89 5.95
C PRO A 135 -6.33 -5.77 7.17
N ALA A 136 -7.26 -5.88 8.12
CA ALA A 136 -7.08 -6.72 9.30
C ALA A 136 -6.88 -8.21 8.94
N SER A 137 -7.44 -8.65 7.80
CA SER A 137 -7.29 -10.01 7.27
C SER A 137 -5.87 -10.36 6.84
N CYS A 138 -5.02 -9.36 6.56
CA CYS A 138 -3.60 -9.54 6.25
C CYS A 138 -2.75 -9.92 7.49
N GLY A 139 -3.32 -9.83 8.70
CA GLY A 139 -2.63 -10.07 9.96
C GLY A 139 -1.79 -8.87 10.45
N ALA A 140 -1.51 -8.85 11.76
CA ALA A 140 -0.80 -7.73 12.40
C ALA A 140 0.66 -7.58 11.91
N ALA A 141 1.29 -8.69 11.52
CA ALA A 141 2.66 -8.68 11.00
C ALA A 141 2.82 -7.80 9.76
N MET A 142 1.77 -7.63 8.94
CA MET A 142 1.82 -6.76 7.77
C MET A 142 1.89 -5.27 8.12
N LYS A 143 1.53 -4.89 9.35
CA LYS A 143 1.60 -3.50 9.79
C LYS A 143 2.96 -3.16 10.42
N THR A 144 3.60 -4.13 11.07
CA THR A 144 4.79 -3.91 11.90
C THR A 144 6.03 -4.70 11.49
N GLY A 145 5.92 -5.63 10.55
CA GLY A 145 7.01 -6.54 10.16
C GLY A 145 7.90 -6.01 9.03
N TRP A 146 7.80 -4.72 8.70
CA TRP A 146 8.59 -4.08 7.66
C TRP A 146 9.79 -3.38 8.28
N GLY A 147 10.96 -3.60 7.71
CA GLY A 147 12.17 -2.94 8.16
C GLY A 147 13.30 -2.99 7.16
N ILE A 148 14.44 -2.43 7.55
CA ILE A 148 15.69 -2.49 6.82
C ILE A 148 16.75 -3.00 7.80
N GLU A 149 17.40 -4.11 7.47
CA GLU A 149 18.49 -4.71 8.23
C GLU A 149 19.81 -4.35 7.57
N ARG A 150 20.79 -3.94 8.39
CA ARG A 150 22.18 -3.77 7.95
C ARG A 150 22.87 -5.13 7.99
N VAL A 151 23.30 -5.64 6.83
CA VAL A 151 23.85 -7.01 6.74
C VAL A 151 25.37 -7.03 6.93
N ALA A 152 26.08 -6.07 6.32
CA ALA A 152 27.52 -5.91 6.47
C ALA A 152 27.97 -4.56 5.88
N GLY A 153 28.86 -3.84 6.57
CA GLY A 153 29.45 -2.60 6.05
C GLY A 153 28.37 -1.57 5.69
N THR A 154 28.22 -1.27 4.40
CA THR A 154 27.23 -0.32 3.85
C THR A 154 26.11 -1.01 3.06
N SER A 155 25.91 -2.31 3.25
CA SER A 155 24.86 -3.08 2.58
C SER A 155 23.62 -3.22 3.45
N TYR A 156 22.46 -2.96 2.86
CA TYR A 156 21.16 -2.96 3.52
C TYR A 156 20.20 -3.91 2.82
N LYS A 157 19.34 -4.56 3.59
CA LYS A 157 18.35 -5.52 3.09
C LYS A 157 16.99 -5.22 3.68
N VAL A 158 15.95 -5.30 2.87
CA VAL A 158 14.57 -5.17 3.36
C VAL A 158 14.19 -6.41 4.17
N VAL A 159 13.73 -6.17 5.39
CA VAL A 159 13.02 -7.14 6.22
C VAL A 159 11.53 -7.00 5.89
N LYS A 160 10.91 -8.13 5.55
CA LYS A 160 9.51 -8.23 5.19
C LYS A 160 8.80 -9.22 6.10
N PRO A 161 7.50 -9.03 6.38
CA PRO A 161 6.71 -10.01 7.12
C PRO A 161 6.66 -11.35 6.36
N ALA A 162 6.48 -12.44 7.10
CA ALA A 162 6.32 -13.75 6.50
C ALA A 162 4.99 -13.82 5.73
N GLY A 163 5.07 -14.07 4.42
CA GLY A 163 3.90 -14.20 3.53
C GLY A 163 3.58 -12.93 2.74
N GLN A 164 2.46 -12.97 2.02
CA GLN A 164 1.90 -11.85 1.26
C GLN A 164 0.43 -11.68 1.67
N CYS A 165 -0.09 -10.46 1.62
CA CYS A 165 -1.52 -10.26 1.83
C CYS A 165 -2.31 -10.59 0.57
N ALA A 166 -3.09 -11.69 0.61
CA ALA A 166 -3.92 -12.10 -0.52
C ALA A 166 -5.06 -11.10 -0.85
N ASP A 167 -5.56 -10.38 0.16
CA ASP A 167 -6.64 -9.40 -0.03
C ASP A 167 -6.16 -8.06 -0.58
N SER A 168 -4.85 -7.80 -0.57
CA SER A 168 -4.26 -6.56 -1.06
C SER A 168 -2.83 -6.77 -1.56
N PRO A 169 -2.64 -7.58 -2.62
CA PRO A 169 -1.31 -7.86 -3.17
C PRO A 169 -0.67 -6.58 -3.73
N GLU A 170 -1.45 -5.68 -4.33
CA GLU A 170 -0.95 -4.41 -4.86
C GLU A 170 -0.37 -3.51 -3.75
N LEU A 171 -1.01 -3.47 -2.57
CA LEU A 171 -0.50 -2.71 -1.43
C LEU A 171 0.78 -3.34 -0.87
N TYR A 172 0.83 -4.68 -0.81
CA TYR A 172 2.03 -5.41 -0.43
C TYR A 172 3.20 -5.09 -1.36
N ASP A 173 2.96 -5.15 -2.67
CA ASP A 173 3.95 -4.83 -3.68
C ASP A 173 4.38 -3.37 -3.60
N GLN A 174 3.43 -2.46 -3.39
CA GLN A 174 3.72 -1.05 -3.19
C GLN A 174 4.65 -0.81 -2.00
N VAL A 175 4.30 -1.36 -0.83
CA VAL A 175 5.14 -1.21 0.38
C VAL A 175 6.50 -1.83 0.17
N TRP A 176 6.57 -3.04 -0.39
CA TRP A 176 7.85 -3.72 -0.60
C TRP A 176 8.75 -2.97 -1.60
N GLY A 177 8.19 -2.50 -2.71
CA GLY A 177 8.93 -1.70 -3.68
C GLY A 177 9.46 -0.39 -3.10
N LEU A 178 8.66 0.30 -2.28
CA LEU A 178 9.09 1.54 -1.61
C LEU A 178 10.16 1.28 -0.56
N MET A 179 10.03 0.20 0.22
CA MET A 179 11.03 -0.22 1.21
C MET A 179 12.37 -0.58 0.54
N GLN A 180 12.30 -1.26 -0.61
CA GLN A 180 13.51 -1.59 -1.38
C GLN A 180 14.16 -0.32 -1.92
N ALA A 181 13.39 0.60 -2.51
CA ALA A 181 13.92 1.85 -3.00
C ALA A 181 14.58 2.69 -1.88
N MET A 182 13.98 2.70 -0.69
CA MET A 182 14.56 3.35 0.48
C MET A 182 15.87 2.68 0.90
N ALA A 183 15.93 1.34 0.94
CA ALA A 183 17.14 0.60 1.28
C ALA A 183 18.27 0.87 0.26
N ASP A 184 17.95 0.90 -1.02
CA ASP A 184 18.89 1.17 -2.11
C ASP A 184 19.40 2.62 -2.11
N ALA A 185 18.60 3.55 -1.57
CA ALA A 185 18.96 4.96 -1.46
C ALA A 185 19.89 5.27 -0.27
N ILE A 186 20.15 4.30 0.63
CA ILE A 186 21.01 4.54 1.79
C ILE A 186 22.47 4.71 1.34
N LYS A 187 23.06 5.83 1.74
CA LYS A 187 24.48 6.16 1.51
C LYS A 187 25.13 6.69 2.80
N PRO A 188 26.47 6.61 2.95
CA PRO A 188 27.17 7.23 4.07
C PRO A 188 26.87 8.73 4.17
N ALA A 189 26.72 9.24 5.41
CA ALA A 189 26.42 10.63 5.72
C ALA A 189 27.63 11.56 5.55
#